data_AF-A0A7V1H7T0-F1
#
_entry.id   AF-A0A7V1H7T0-F1
#
_cell.length_a   1.000
_cell.length_b   1.000
_cell.length_c   1.000
_cell.angle_alpha   90.00
_cell.angle_beta   90.00
_cell.angle_gamma   90.00
#
_symmetry.space_group_name_H-M   'P 1'
#
loop_
_entity.id
_entity.type
_entity.pdbx_description
1 polymer ?
#
loop_
_entity_poly.entity_id
_entity_poly.type
_entity_poly.pdbx_seq_one_letter_code
_entity_poly.pdbx_strand_id
1 'polypeptide(L)'
;MSDYKVFWGEAHDNTYQFASMPVTIDEVYRRAASHLDFYAAAYYTAFANAFIEGGHLSETNKPYELILEGWKDRKRLDREWAEVQEVSLSMYRPGKFVTFPGYEWQGDGSSGDHNVYSLKEGLPIFRVNTIAQLYECLAGHDALAIPHHTAYHPGRRGRDWSVYNEELSPFAELYSIHGCSETDEELIGLRQNSHMGPGQGGGTYQDALDLGYHIGAVCSTDNWGDMPGHYGNGRMACLARELTRESLWDAFKARRVYGVTGDRILIDFSVNDGVMGSIVRVRGKRVIRVKVVCSDALDRIEILRNGRVIDTY
;
A
#
# COMPACT_ATOMS: atom_id res chain seq x y z
N MET A 1 3.10 -10.82 26.88
CA MET A 1 2.25 -10.87 25.68
C MET A 1 2.23 -9.47 25.11
N SER A 2 2.34 -9.32 23.79
CA SER A 2 2.22 -8.02 23.14
C SER A 2 0.86 -7.40 23.46
N ASP A 3 0.82 -6.11 23.83
CA ASP A 3 -0.44 -5.37 24.02
C ASP A 3 -1.17 -5.07 22.69
N TYR A 4 -0.57 -5.45 21.56
CA TYR A 4 -1.11 -5.20 20.23
C TYR A 4 -2.00 -6.35 19.75
N LYS A 5 -3.07 -5.99 19.05
CA LYS A 5 -3.93 -6.88 18.27
C LYS A 5 -3.62 -6.70 16.79
N VAL A 6 -3.85 -7.74 15.99
CA VAL A 6 -3.73 -7.66 14.53
C VAL A 6 -5.08 -7.24 13.97
N PHE A 7 -5.08 -6.18 13.18
CA PHE A 7 -6.22 -5.74 12.37
C PHE A 7 -5.87 -5.90 10.90
N TRP A 8 -6.84 -6.30 10.09
CA TRP A 8 -6.70 -6.56 8.66
C TRP A 8 -7.33 -5.43 7.86
N GLY A 9 -6.62 -4.95 6.86
CA GLY A 9 -7.15 -3.88 6.02
C GLY A 9 -6.59 -3.85 4.63
N GLU A 10 -7.10 -2.87 3.89
CA GLU A 10 -6.73 -2.57 2.52
C GLU A 10 -6.28 -1.11 2.47
N ALA A 11 -5.12 -0.89 1.87
CA ALA A 11 -4.45 0.41 1.77
C ALA A 11 -4.30 0.89 0.32
N HIS A 12 -4.70 0.06 -0.65
CA HIS A 12 -4.69 0.40 -2.07
C HIS A 12 -5.80 -0.34 -2.82
N ASP A 13 -6.89 0.37 -3.06
CA ASP A 13 -8.07 -0.09 -3.80
C ASP A 13 -8.59 1.08 -4.64
N ASN A 14 -8.58 0.90 -5.95
CA ASN A 14 -8.69 2.01 -6.87
C ASN A 14 -10.16 2.34 -7.17
N THR A 15 -10.57 3.54 -6.74
CA THR A 15 -11.94 4.03 -6.94
C THR A 15 -11.98 5.13 -7.99
N TYR A 16 -13.07 5.21 -8.76
CA TYR A 16 -13.25 6.19 -9.85
C TYR A 16 -12.19 6.13 -10.97
N GLN A 17 -11.53 5.01 -11.18
CA GLN A 17 -10.54 4.88 -12.26
C GLN A 17 -11.16 5.16 -13.65
N PHE A 18 -12.39 4.71 -13.88
CA PHE A 18 -13.14 4.93 -15.12
C PHE A 18 -14.21 6.02 -14.98
N ALA A 19 -14.86 6.37 -16.10
CA ALA A 19 -15.97 7.33 -16.11
C ALA A 19 -17.20 6.83 -15.33
N SER A 20 -17.42 5.51 -15.31
CA SER A 20 -18.41 4.85 -14.47
C SER A 20 -17.71 3.93 -13.47
N MET A 21 -18.37 3.67 -12.33
CA MET A 21 -17.95 2.62 -11.40
C MET A 21 -18.95 1.46 -11.48
N PRO A 22 -18.48 0.21 -11.35
CA PRO A 22 -19.35 -0.96 -11.36
C PRO A 22 -20.38 -0.93 -10.21
N VAL A 23 -20.00 -0.32 -9.09
CA VAL A 23 -20.87 -0.05 -7.95
C VAL A 23 -20.61 1.35 -7.40
N THR A 24 -21.54 1.89 -6.62
CA THR A 24 -21.35 3.18 -5.94
C THR A 24 -20.20 3.11 -4.94
N ILE A 25 -19.51 4.22 -4.70
CA ILE A 25 -18.43 4.28 -3.70
C ILE A 25 -18.88 3.79 -2.31
N ASP A 26 -20.09 4.11 -1.88
CA ASP A 26 -20.65 3.65 -0.61
C ASP A 26 -20.85 2.12 -0.57
N GLU A 27 -21.12 1.49 -1.71
CA GLU A 27 -21.16 0.03 -1.80
C GLU A 27 -19.77 -0.59 -1.72
N VAL A 28 -18.74 0.04 -2.30
CA VAL A 28 -17.33 -0.37 -2.13
C VAL A 28 -16.96 -0.38 -0.63
N TYR A 29 -17.29 0.69 0.10
CA TYR A 29 -17.03 0.77 1.54
C TYR A 29 -17.81 -0.27 2.34
N ARG A 30 -19.07 -0.57 1.99
CA ARG A 30 -19.83 -1.65 2.65
C ARG A 30 -19.19 -3.01 2.45
N ARG A 31 -18.71 -3.27 1.24
CA ARG A 31 -18.03 -4.52 0.91
C ARG A 31 -16.70 -4.65 1.65
N ALA A 32 -15.91 -3.58 1.73
CA ALA A 32 -14.73 -3.54 2.60
C ALA A 32 -15.12 -3.86 4.06
N ALA A 33 -16.13 -3.17 4.61
CA ALA A 33 -16.59 -3.36 6.00
C ALA A 33 -17.13 -4.76 6.30
N SER A 34 -17.53 -5.53 5.29
CA SER A 34 -18.04 -6.89 5.49
C SER A 34 -16.98 -7.89 5.97
N HIS A 35 -15.70 -7.57 5.74
CA HIS A 35 -14.61 -8.51 6.04
C HIS A 35 -13.32 -7.85 6.50
N LEU A 36 -13.09 -6.55 6.28
CA LEU A 36 -11.90 -5.81 6.74
C LEU A 36 -12.18 -5.04 8.02
N ASP A 37 -11.15 -4.87 8.85
CA ASP A 37 -11.18 -4.01 10.04
C ASP A 37 -10.96 -2.53 9.66
N PHE A 38 -10.16 -2.26 8.64
CA PHE A 38 -9.92 -0.91 8.15
C PHE A 38 -9.72 -0.83 6.63
N TYR A 39 -9.94 0.36 6.08
CA TYR A 39 -9.89 0.62 4.65
C TYR A 39 -9.44 2.05 4.35
N ALA A 40 -8.44 2.19 3.49
CA ALA A 40 -8.06 3.45 2.87
C ALA A 40 -8.34 3.32 1.36
N ALA A 41 -9.40 3.97 0.89
CA ALA A 41 -9.67 4.03 -0.54
C ALA A 41 -8.54 4.79 -1.23
N ALA A 42 -8.09 4.30 -2.38
CA ALA A 42 -7.22 5.03 -3.28
C ALA A 42 -8.11 5.65 -4.36
N TYR A 43 -8.62 6.86 -4.11
CA TYR A 43 -9.26 7.62 -5.18
C TYR A 43 -8.27 7.84 -6.33
N TYR A 44 -8.57 7.27 -7.49
CA TYR A 44 -7.69 7.35 -8.65
C TYR A 44 -7.74 8.76 -9.23
N THR A 45 -6.67 9.55 -9.09
CA THR A 45 -6.69 10.98 -9.47
C THR A 45 -6.44 11.22 -10.94
N ALA A 46 -5.86 10.25 -11.64
CA ALA A 46 -5.52 10.34 -13.04
C ALA A 46 -6.59 9.76 -13.95
N PHE A 47 -6.39 9.99 -15.24
CA PHE A 47 -7.21 9.51 -16.32
C PHE A 47 -6.36 9.35 -17.57
N ALA A 48 -6.58 8.27 -18.31
CA ALA A 48 -6.05 8.08 -19.64
C ALA A 48 -7.21 7.84 -20.61
N ASN A 49 -7.15 8.46 -21.80
CA ASN A 49 -8.15 8.23 -22.85
C ASN A 49 -8.22 6.77 -23.32
N ALA A 50 -7.11 6.03 -23.15
CA ALA A 50 -6.99 4.62 -23.51
C ALA A 50 -7.55 3.68 -22.43
N PHE A 51 -8.02 4.19 -21.29
CA PHE A 51 -8.68 3.35 -20.28
C PHE A 51 -10.05 2.88 -20.78
N ILE A 52 -10.20 1.56 -20.87
CA ILE A 52 -11.44 0.88 -21.25
C ILE A 52 -12.00 0.23 -19.99
N GLU A 53 -13.31 0.39 -19.76
CA GLU A 53 -14.00 -0.28 -18.65
C GLU A 53 -13.79 -1.80 -18.71
N GLY A 54 -13.39 -2.42 -17.58
CA GLY A 54 -13.41 -3.88 -17.42
C GLY A 54 -12.12 -4.62 -16.98
N GLY A 55 -11.25 -4.04 -16.15
CA GLY A 55 -10.12 -4.79 -15.54
C GLY A 55 -8.75 -4.55 -16.18
N HIS A 56 -7.65 -4.81 -15.44
CA HIS A 56 -6.29 -4.34 -15.78
C HIS A 56 -5.94 -4.74 -17.20
N LEU A 57 -5.28 -3.90 -18.02
CA LEU A 57 -4.95 -4.31 -19.40
C LEU A 57 -4.13 -5.61 -19.43
N SER A 58 -3.42 -5.90 -18.34
CA SER A 58 -2.72 -7.15 -18.03
C SER A 58 -3.62 -8.39 -18.00
N GLU A 59 -4.91 -8.19 -17.74
CA GLU A 59 -5.96 -9.21 -17.72
C GLU A 59 -6.57 -9.45 -19.12
N THR A 60 -6.13 -8.70 -20.16
CA THR A 60 -6.69 -8.77 -21.52
C THR A 60 -5.64 -9.06 -22.60
N ASN A 61 -6.05 -9.71 -23.70
CA ASN A 61 -5.18 -10.03 -24.86
C ASN A 61 -5.36 -9.05 -26.05
N LYS A 62 -5.76 -7.79 -25.82
CA LYS A 62 -6.04 -6.81 -26.90
C LYS A 62 -4.76 -6.07 -27.35
N PRO A 63 -4.70 -5.56 -28.59
CA PRO A 63 -3.61 -4.68 -29.05
C PRO A 63 -3.49 -3.44 -28.15
N TYR A 64 -2.26 -3.05 -27.83
CA TYR A 64 -1.97 -1.96 -26.90
C TYR A 64 -1.95 -0.60 -27.60
N GLU A 65 -2.72 0.37 -27.08
CA GLU A 65 -2.51 1.79 -27.32
C GLU A 65 -1.59 2.36 -26.24
N LEU A 66 -0.82 3.41 -26.56
CA LEU A 66 0.02 4.08 -25.57
C LEU A 66 -0.87 4.78 -24.53
N ILE A 67 -0.81 4.31 -23.28
CA ILE A 67 -1.50 4.95 -22.16
C ILE A 67 -0.69 6.18 -21.75
N LEU A 68 -1.31 7.35 -21.90
CA LEU A 68 -0.81 8.61 -21.34
C LEU A 68 -1.78 9.05 -20.24
N GLU A 69 -1.36 8.84 -19.00
CA GLU A 69 -2.09 9.30 -17.82
C GLU A 69 -1.86 10.80 -17.61
N GLY A 70 -2.91 11.49 -17.18
CA GLY A 70 -2.84 12.86 -16.70
C GLY A 70 -3.93 13.12 -15.69
N TRP A 71 -3.87 14.28 -15.04
CA TRP A 71 -4.88 14.68 -14.08
C TRP A 71 -6.28 14.71 -14.71
N LYS A 72 -7.26 14.19 -13.98
CA LYS A 72 -8.68 14.42 -14.30
C LYS A 72 -9.01 15.91 -14.39
N ASP A 73 -10.07 16.23 -15.11
CA ASP A 73 -10.67 17.56 -15.10
C ASP A 73 -10.96 18.01 -13.66
N ARG A 74 -10.74 19.29 -13.37
CA ARG A 74 -10.81 19.82 -12.01
C ARG A 74 -12.20 19.66 -11.39
N LYS A 75 -13.28 19.89 -12.15
CA LYS A 75 -14.65 19.77 -11.63
C LYS A 75 -15.00 18.32 -11.32
N ARG A 76 -14.55 17.40 -12.18
CA ARG A 76 -14.69 15.96 -11.94
C ARG A 76 -13.96 15.56 -10.67
N LEU A 77 -12.69 15.95 -10.55
CA LEU A 77 -11.84 15.63 -9.42
C LEU A 77 -12.38 16.17 -8.10
N ASP A 78 -12.80 17.43 -8.06
CA ASP A 78 -13.34 18.05 -6.84
C ASP A 78 -14.64 17.37 -6.39
N ARG A 79 -15.50 16.97 -7.34
CA ARG A 79 -16.76 16.24 -7.05
C ARG A 79 -16.49 14.84 -6.50
N GLU A 80 -15.69 14.04 -7.21
CA GLU A 80 -15.40 12.66 -6.83
C GLU A 80 -14.63 12.60 -5.49
N TRP A 81 -13.70 13.53 -5.27
CA TRP A 81 -12.97 13.62 -4.01
C TRP A 81 -13.85 14.04 -2.82
N ALA A 82 -14.80 14.96 -3.04
CA ALA A 82 -15.77 15.31 -2.01
C ALA A 82 -16.63 14.09 -1.62
N GLU A 83 -17.05 13.30 -2.60
CA GLU A 83 -17.85 12.09 -2.38
C GLU A 83 -17.06 11.01 -1.61
N VAL A 84 -15.81 10.76 -1.99
CA VAL A 84 -14.92 9.82 -1.27
C VAL A 84 -14.74 10.23 0.19
N GLN A 85 -14.51 11.52 0.45
CA GLN A 85 -14.38 12.02 1.83
C GLN A 85 -15.67 11.90 2.63
N GLU A 86 -16.82 12.24 2.02
CA GLU A 86 -18.13 12.12 2.67
C GLU A 86 -18.43 10.66 3.06
N VAL A 87 -18.17 9.72 2.15
CA VAL A 87 -18.41 8.30 2.35
C VAL A 87 -17.43 7.72 3.36
N SER A 88 -16.14 8.08 3.27
CA SER A 88 -15.13 7.73 4.29
C SER A 88 -15.59 8.13 5.68
N LEU A 89 -15.99 9.39 5.87
CA LEU A 89 -16.44 9.91 7.15
C LEU A 89 -17.71 9.19 7.62
N SER A 90 -18.69 9.02 6.72
CA SER A 90 -19.98 8.42 7.07
C SER A 90 -19.88 6.94 7.44
N MET A 91 -18.85 6.23 6.96
CA MET A 91 -18.59 4.81 7.23
C MET A 91 -17.65 4.57 8.42
N TYR A 92 -17.01 5.61 8.96
CA TYR A 92 -16.14 5.48 10.12
C TYR A 92 -16.93 5.00 11.36
N ARG A 93 -16.58 3.82 11.87
CA ARG A 93 -17.19 3.20 13.06
C ARG A 93 -16.08 2.66 13.96
N PRO A 94 -15.52 3.47 14.89
CA PRO A 94 -14.45 3.01 15.78
C PRO A 94 -14.87 1.74 16.53
N GLY A 95 -13.95 0.79 16.64
CA GLY A 95 -14.20 -0.54 17.21
C GLY A 95 -14.87 -1.54 16.26
N LYS A 96 -15.25 -1.14 15.04
CA LYS A 96 -15.91 -2.01 14.06
C LYS A 96 -15.32 -1.94 12.65
N PHE A 97 -15.17 -0.72 12.11
CA PHE A 97 -14.63 -0.48 10.78
C PHE A 97 -14.02 0.93 10.73
N VAL A 98 -12.72 1.00 10.45
CA VAL A 98 -11.99 2.27 10.41
C VAL A 98 -11.68 2.67 8.98
N THR A 99 -12.03 3.90 8.61
CA THR A 99 -11.80 4.44 7.28
C THR A 99 -10.76 5.54 7.30
N PHE A 100 -9.95 5.63 6.24
CA PHE A 100 -9.08 6.77 5.96
C PHE A 100 -9.41 7.31 4.56
N PRO A 101 -9.58 8.64 4.41
CA PRO A 101 -9.71 9.23 3.08
C PRO A 101 -8.35 9.24 2.40
N GLY A 102 -8.30 8.70 1.17
CA GLY A 102 -7.08 8.59 0.39
C GLY A 102 -7.26 8.71 -1.12
N TYR A 103 -6.16 8.96 -1.79
CA TYR A 103 -6.06 9.11 -3.24
C TYR A 103 -4.71 8.60 -3.74
N GLU A 104 -4.69 8.06 -4.95
CA GLU A 104 -3.45 7.68 -5.62
C GLU A 104 -2.84 8.91 -6.30
N TRP A 105 -1.58 9.21 -5.97
CA TRP A 105 -0.78 10.26 -6.58
C TRP A 105 0.27 9.64 -7.50
N GLN A 106 0.36 10.15 -8.72
CA GLN A 106 1.24 9.60 -9.75
C GLN A 106 2.30 10.60 -10.26
N GLY A 107 2.10 11.88 -9.96
CA GLY A 107 3.01 12.95 -10.38
C GLY A 107 3.27 12.97 -11.89
N ASP A 108 4.55 13.07 -12.25
CA ASP A 108 5.06 12.94 -13.62
C ASP A 108 5.60 11.53 -13.93
N GLY A 109 5.35 10.56 -13.04
CA GLY A 109 5.83 9.18 -13.15
C GLY A 109 7.34 9.00 -12.90
N SER A 110 8.09 10.05 -12.54
CA SER A 110 9.55 9.94 -12.33
C SER A 110 9.95 9.16 -11.07
N SER A 111 9.06 9.03 -10.08
CA SER A 111 9.38 8.41 -8.79
C SER A 111 8.34 7.41 -8.31
N GLY A 112 7.64 6.78 -9.25
CA GLY A 112 6.56 5.86 -8.96
C GLY A 112 5.37 6.51 -8.27
N ASP A 113 4.35 5.70 -8.08
CA ASP A 113 3.06 6.15 -7.60
C ASP A 113 2.96 5.96 -6.08
N HIS A 114 2.14 6.78 -5.45
CA HIS A 114 1.99 6.82 -4.01
C HIS A 114 0.53 6.90 -3.62
N ASN A 115 0.11 5.99 -2.73
CA ASN A 115 -1.15 6.10 -2.03
C ASN A 115 -1.03 7.17 -0.95
N VAL A 116 -1.68 8.30 -1.17
CA VAL A 116 -1.77 9.38 -0.20
C VAL A 116 -3.04 9.21 0.59
N TYR A 117 -2.93 9.08 1.90
CA TYR A 117 -4.11 9.06 2.77
C TYR A 117 -3.85 9.86 4.05
N SER A 118 -4.92 10.32 4.67
CA SER A 118 -4.86 11.22 5.83
C SER A 118 -5.60 10.66 7.02
N LEU A 119 -5.19 11.09 8.22
CA LEU A 119 -5.83 10.66 9.46
C LEU A 119 -7.31 11.05 9.50
N LYS A 120 -7.67 12.18 8.89
CA LYS A 120 -9.04 12.72 8.82
C LYS A 120 -9.27 13.39 7.48
N GLU A 121 -10.54 13.50 7.12
CA GLU A 121 -11.00 14.23 5.96
C GLU A 121 -10.56 15.71 5.99
N GLY A 122 -10.47 16.32 4.83
CA GLY A 122 -10.08 17.72 4.63
C GLY A 122 -8.74 17.91 3.93
N LEU A 123 -7.97 16.85 3.70
CA LEU A 123 -6.73 16.95 2.92
C LEU A 123 -7.07 17.28 1.45
N PRO A 124 -6.52 18.35 0.86
CA PRO A 124 -6.71 18.61 -0.56
C PRO A 124 -5.88 17.65 -1.41
N ILE A 125 -6.31 17.42 -2.64
CA ILE A 125 -5.47 16.73 -3.63
C ILE A 125 -4.41 17.71 -4.13
N PHE A 126 -3.15 17.43 -3.79
CA PHE A 126 -2.00 18.20 -4.24
C PHE A 126 -1.60 17.79 -5.66
N ARG A 127 -1.82 18.68 -6.63
CA ARG A 127 -1.51 18.47 -8.05
C ARG A 127 -0.10 18.97 -8.39
N VAL A 128 0.89 18.26 -7.88
CA VAL A 128 2.32 18.53 -8.09
C VAL A 128 2.96 17.43 -8.92
N ASN A 129 4.09 17.72 -9.55
CA ASN A 129 4.71 16.81 -10.51
C ASN A 129 5.68 15.83 -9.85
N THR A 130 6.42 16.27 -8.83
CA THR A 130 7.48 15.45 -8.22
C THR A 130 7.14 15.03 -6.80
N ILE A 131 7.71 13.90 -6.38
CA ILE A 131 7.51 13.37 -5.01
C ILE A 131 8.07 14.33 -3.95
N ALA A 132 9.15 15.05 -4.26
CA ALA A 132 9.71 16.09 -3.38
C ALA A 132 8.68 17.20 -3.12
N GLN A 133 8.02 17.70 -4.17
CA GLN A 133 6.96 18.70 -4.04
C GLN A 133 5.75 18.16 -3.27
N LEU A 134 5.41 16.88 -3.47
CA LEU A 134 4.34 16.25 -2.71
C LEU A 134 4.69 16.21 -1.22
N TYR A 135 5.90 15.76 -0.87
CA TYR A 135 6.36 15.75 0.52
C TYR A 135 6.35 17.15 1.15
N GLU A 136 6.77 18.19 0.42
CA GLU A 136 6.67 19.58 0.87
C GLU A 136 5.21 20.00 1.15
N CYS A 137 4.28 19.60 0.29
CA CYS A 137 2.86 19.90 0.45
C CYS A 137 2.21 19.12 1.60
N LEU A 138 2.64 17.88 1.85
CA LEU A 138 2.14 17.05 2.94
C LEU A 138 2.77 17.41 4.30
N ALA A 139 3.87 18.16 4.30
CA ALA A 139 4.53 18.59 5.53
C ALA A 139 3.56 19.40 6.41
N GLY A 140 3.42 18.99 7.67
CA GLY A 140 2.51 19.63 8.63
C GLY A 140 1.06 19.12 8.57
N HIS A 141 0.74 18.21 7.65
CA HIS A 141 -0.53 17.47 7.65
C HIS A 141 -0.37 16.10 8.31
N ASP A 142 -1.42 15.60 8.94
CA ASP A 142 -1.53 14.19 9.34
C ASP A 142 -1.81 13.32 8.12
N ALA A 143 -0.82 13.20 7.24
CA ALA A 143 -0.89 12.46 5.99
C ALA A 143 0.31 11.54 5.81
N LEU A 144 0.11 10.48 5.05
CA LEU A 144 1.13 9.56 4.57
C LEU A 144 1.08 9.51 3.04
N ALA A 145 2.20 9.20 2.41
CA ALA A 145 2.34 8.94 0.98
C ALA A 145 3.11 7.63 0.82
N ILE A 146 2.40 6.53 0.57
CA ILE A 146 2.95 5.18 0.56
C ILE A 146 3.28 4.76 -0.86
N PRO A 147 4.56 4.52 -1.20
CA PRO A 147 4.92 4.07 -2.54
C PRO A 147 4.34 2.68 -2.81
N HIS A 148 3.88 2.46 -4.05
CA HIS A 148 3.41 1.15 -4.51
C HIS A 148 4.05 0.71 -5.82
N HIS A 149 3.93 -0.60 -6.12
CA HIS A 149 4.57 -1.30 -7.23
C HIS A 149 5.99 -0.78 -7.55
N THR A 150 6.85 -0.72 -6.52
CA THR A 150 8.06 0.10 -6.52
C THR A 150 9.12 -0.37 -7.51
N ALA A 151 9.06 -1.64 -7.90
CA ALA A 151 10.07 -2.31 -8.71
C ALA A 151 9.94 -2.09 -10.23
N TYR A 152 9.13 -1.15 -10.72
CA TYR A 152 9.28 -0.70 -12.11
C TYR A 152 10.62 0.06 -12.31
N HIS A 153 10.94 0.42 -13.55
CA HIS A 153 12.17 1.15 -13.89
C HIS A 153 12.21 2.54 -13.21
N PRO A 154 13.20 2.87 -12.36
CA PRO A 154 13.30 4.22 -11.76
C PRO A 154 13.33 5.33 -12.82
N GLY A 155 12.61 6.43 -12.59
CA GLY A 155 12.37 7.45 -13.62
C GLY A 155 11.25 7.13 -14.60
N ARG A 156 10.65 5.92 -14.51
CA ARG A 156 9.49 5.47 -15.28
C ARG A 156 8.62 4.56 -14.41
N ARG A 157 7.85 5.15 -13.50
CA ARG A 157 6.92 4.49 -12.57
C ARG A 157 7.60 3.61 -11.50
N GLY A 158 8.90 3.38 -11.60
CA GLY A 158 9.73 2.84 -10.53
C GLY A 158 10.04 3.87 -9.47
N ARG A 159 10.21 3.40 -8.24
CA ARG A 159 10.54 4.26 -7.10
C ARG A 159 11.97 4.78 -7.19
N ASP A 160 12.16 6.09 -7.04
CA ASP A 160 13.49 6.69 -6.84
C ASP A 160 13.76 6.89 -5.34
N TRP A 161 14.51 5.94 -4.77
CA TRP A 161 14.85 5.94 -3.34
C TRP A 161 15.77 7.10 -2.90
N SER A 162 16.40 7.83 -3.82
CA SER A 162 17.22 9.00 -3.45
C SER A 162 16.39 10.15 -2.85
N VAL A 163 15.08 10.16 -3.09
CA VAL A 163 14.11 11.11 -2.54
C VAL A 163 13.12 10.38 -1.65
N TYR A 164 13.54 10.04 -0.42
CA TYR A 164 12.75 9.29 0.55
C TYR A 164 12.52 10.09 1.85
N ASN A 165 11.29 10.03 2.37
CA ASN A 165 10.93 10.59 3.66
C ASN A 165 10.30 9.50 4.55
N GLU A 166 11.04 9.05 5.57
CA GLU A 166 10.63 7.95 6.46
C GLU A 166 9.36 8.29 7.29
N GLU A 167 9.10 9.57 7.55
CA GLU A 167 7.92 10.00 8.33
C GLU A 167 6.63 9.98 7.50
N LEU A 168 6.73 10.32 6.21
CA LEU A 168 5.60 10.34 5.27
C LEU A 168 5.41 9.00 4.56
N SER A 169 6.48 8.22 4.37
CA SER A 169 6.47 6.92 3.69
C SER A 169 7.02 5.81 4.59
N PRO A 170 6.43 5.56 5.78
CA PRO A 170 6.97 4.60 6.73
C PRO A 170 6.99 3.16 6.20
N PHE A 171 6.14 2.83 5.22
CA PHE A 171 6.11 1.52 4.59
C PHE A 171 5.89 1.64 3.08
N ALA A 172 6.06 0.52 2.37
CA ALA A 172 5.81 0.39 0.93
C ALA A 172 4.91 -0.81 0.66
N GLU A 173 4.13 -0.75 -0.42
CA GLU A 173 3.43 -1.91 -0.95
C GLU A 173 4.42 -2.81 -1.68
N LEU A 174 4.62 -3.99 -1.09
CA LEU A 174 5.49 -5.05 -1.58
C LEU A 174 4.81 -5.87 -2.67
N TYR A 175 3.50 -6.08 -2.58
CA TYR A 175 2.76 -6.94 -3.49
C TYR A 175 1.33 -6.45 -3.73
N SER A 176 0.92 -6.53 -4.99
CA SER A 176 -0.46 -6.28 -5.47
C SER A 176 -0.72 -7.02 -6.78
N ILE A 177 -1.79 -6.64 -7.51
CA ILE A 177 -2.06 -7.17 -8.85
C ILE A 177 -0.89 -6.97 -9.83
N HIS A 178 -0.03 -5.99 -9.56
CA HIS A 178 1.16 -5.76 -10.36
C HIS A 178 2.16 -6.90 -10.22
N GLY A 179 2.20 -7.59 -9.09
CA GLY A 179 3.20 -8.57 -8.71
C GLY A 179 3.97 -8.15 -7.45
N CYS A 180 5.10 -8.81 -7.20
CA CYS A 180 5.97 -8.59 -6.06
C CYS A 180 7.13 -7.65 -6.42
N SER A 181 7.29 -6.59 -5.63
CA SER A 181 8.36 -5.59 -5.73
C SER A 181 9.49 -5.82 -4.72
N GLU A 182 9.58 -7.02 -4.11
CA GLU A 182 10.60 -7.35 -3.12
C GLU A 182 12.01 -7.24 -3.69
N THR A 183 12.23 -7.90 -4.83
CA THR A 183 13.46 -7.88 -5.62
C THR A 183 13.10 -7.83 -7.11
N ASP A 184 14.11 -7.75 -7.98
CA ASP A 184 13.95 -7.98 -9.43
C ASP A 184 14.13 -9.46 -9.82
N GLU A 185 14.22 -10.36 -8.84
CA GLU A 185 14.30 -11.81 -9.05
C GLU A 185 12.90 -12.45 -9.15
N GLU A 186 12.78 -13.42 -10.04
CA GLU A 186 11.48 -13.77 -10.62
C GLU A 186 10.82 -14.99 -9.98
N LEU A 187 9.87 -14.74 -9.08
CA LEU A 187 8.82 -15.72 -8.73
C LEU A 187 7.42 -15.20 -9.07
N ILE A 188 7.12 -13.95 -8.70
CA ILE A 188 5.86 -13.27 -9.02
C ILE A 188 6.18 -11.84 -9.48
N GLY A 189 6.81 -11.69 -10.64
CA GLY A 189 7.33 -10.38 -11.10
C GLY A 189 6.28 -9.47 -11.75
N LEU A 190 6.66 -8.20 -11.97
CA LEU A 190 5.83 -7.12 -12.51
C LEU A 190 5.49 -7.22 -14.02
N ARG A 191 5.32 -8.43 -14.55
CA ARG A 191 5.35 -8.73 -15.99
C ARG A 191 4.02 -8.56 -16.72
N GLN A 192 2.91 -8.68 -16.00
CA GLN A 192 1.60 -8.71 -16.66
C GLN A 192 1.20 -7.31 -17.13
N ASN A 193 1.77 -6.26 -16.52
CA ASN A 193 1.54 -4.89 -16.91
C ASN A 193 2.38 -4.49 -18.15
N SER A 194 1.80 -4.69 -19.32
CA SER A 194 2.47 -4.50 -20.62
C SER A 194 2.94 -3.06 -20.92
N HIS A 195 2.39 -2.04 -20.27
CA HIS A 195 2.73 -0.63 -20.57
C HIS A 195 3.81 -0.06 -19.63
N MET A 196 4.06 -0.68 -18.48
CA MET A 196 5.10 -0.26 -17.54
C MET A 196 6.39 -1.10 -17.61
N GLY A 197 6.33 -2.26 -18.29
CA GLY A 197 7.47 -3.15 -18.49
C GLY A 197 7.60 -4.18 -17.38
N PRO A 198 8.65 -5.04 -17.38
CA PRO A 198 8.89 -5.94 -16.27
C PRO A 198 9.44 -5.19 -15.06
N GLY A 199 9.50 -5.89 -13.92
CA GLY A 199 10.23 -5.41 -12.75
C GLY A 199 11.73 -5.27 -13.03
N GLN A 200 12.38 -4.32 -12.37
CA GLN A 200 13.80 -4.01 -12.47
C GLN A 200 14.35 -3.54 -11.11
N GLY A 201 15.63 -3.83 -10.85
CA GLY A 201 16.37 -3.28 -9.71
C GLY A 201 16.51 -1.75 -9.72
N GLY A 202 16.87 -1.19 -8.57
CA GLY A 202 17.04 0.23 -8.31
C GLY A 202 15.85 0.87 -7.58
N GLY A 203 14.64 0.32 -7.74
CA GLY A 203 13.41 0.76 -7.08
C GLY A 203 12.77 -0.30 -6.18
N THR A 204 13.37 -1.47 -6.02
CA THR A 204 12.78 -2.59 -5.26
C THR A 204 12.73 -2.28 -3.77
N TYR A 205 11.94 -3.04 -3.01
CA TYR A 205 11.93 -2.97 -1.56
C TYR A 205 13.30 -3.35 -0.96
N GLN A 206 13.99 -4.34 -1.52
CA GLN A 206 15.34 -4.73 -1.10
C GLN A 206 16.36 -3.60 -1.33
N ASP A 207 16.25 -2.84 -2.43
CA ASP A 207 17.11 -1.66 -2.66
C ASP A 207 16.96 -0.61 -1.54
N ALA A 208 15.73 -0.38 -1.05
CA ALA A 208 15.50 0.51 0.09
C ALA A 208 16.16 -0.01 1.38
N LEU A 209 16.08 -1.32 1.64
CA LEU A 209 16.73 -1.94 2.79
C LEU A 209 18.26 -1.86 2.71
N ASP A 210 18.83 -2.03 1.51
CA ASP A 210 20.28 -1.96 1.28
C ASP A 210 20.83 -0.53 1.42
N LEU A 211 20.01 0.49 1.15
CA LEU A 211 20.28 1.89 1.50
C LEU A 211 20.21 2.18 3.01
N GLY A 212 19.75 1.20 3.81
CA GLY A 212 19.65 1.30 5.26
C GLY A 212 18.37 2.00 5.74
N TYR A 213 17.35 2.14 4.89
CA TYR A 213 16.07 2.72 5.28
C TYR A 213 15.29 1.80 6.19
N HIS A 214 14.61 2.40 7.18
CA HIS A 214 13.64 1.67 8.00
C HIS A 214 12.28 1.82 7.35
N ILE A 215 11.87 0.77 6.65
CA ILE A 215 10.61 0.75 5.91
C ILE A 215 9.84 -0.54 6.27
N GLY A 216 8.54 -0.41 6.48
CA GLY A 216 7.64 -1.56 6.62
C GLY A 216 7.18 -2.09 5.26
N ALA A 217 6.68 -3.31 5.22
CA ALA A 217 6.11 -3.92 4.02
C ALA A 217 4.62 -4.15 4.20
N VAL A 218 3.81 -3.82 3.19
CA VAL A 218 2.39 -4.17 3.15
C VAL A 218 2.07 -4.85 1.83
N CYS A 219 0.93 -5.51 1.75
CA CYS A 219 0.36 -5.95 0.48
C CYS A 219 -1.03 -5.34 0.37
N SER A 220 -1.48 -5.09 -0.85
CA SER A 220 -2.75 -4.44 -1.13
C SER A 220 -3.26 -4.92 -2.48
N THR A 221 -4.53 -4.75 -2.79
CA THR A 221 -5.07 -5.32 -4.02
C THR A 221 -4.71 -4.56 -5.30
N ASP A 222 -4.65 -3.22 -5.25
CA ASP A 222 -4.48 -2.34 -6.42
C ASP A 222 -5.45 -2.72 -7.55
N ASN A 223 -6.74 -2.77 -7.21
CA ASN A 223 -7.72 -3.49 -8.01
C ASN A 223 -8.43 -2.64 -9.07
N TRP A 224 -9.09 -3.35 -9.99
CA TRP A 224 -10.04 -2.79 -10.96
C TRP A 224 -11.46 -3.35 -10.73
N GLY A 225 -11.65 -4.00 -9.57
CA GLY A 225 -12.88 -4.68 -9.15
C GLY A 225 -13.63 -3.93 -8.06
N ASP A 226 -14.73 -4.52 -7.61
CA ASP A 226 -15.62 -3.92 -6.61
C ASP A 226 -15.52 -4.61 -5.24
N MET A 227 -14.40 -5.32 -4.98
CA MET A 227 -14.17 -6.10 -3.77
C MET A 227 -12.78 -5.78 -3.16
N PRO A 228 -12.69 -4.72 -2.34
CA PRO A 228 -11.45 -4.34 -1.67
C PRO A 228 -10.90 -5.46 -0.80
N GLY A 229 -9.57 -5.66 -0.77
CA GLY A 229 -8.93 -6.64 0.08
C GLY A 229 -9.32 -8.10 -0.19
N HIS A 230 -9.78 -8.44 -1.41
CA HIS A 230 -10.13 -9.81 -1.78
C HIS A 230 -8.92 -10.77 -1.80
N TYR A 231 -9.21 -12.06 -1.72
CA TYR A 231 -8.18 -13.10 -1.60
C TYR A 231 -7.32 -13.22 -2.86
N GLY A 232 -6.00 -13.37 -2.68
CA GLY A 232 -5.05 -13.69 -3.75
C GLY A 232 -4.29 -12.49 -4.31
N ASN A 233 -4.70 -11.26 -3.98
CA ASN A 233 -4.11 -10.04 -4.54
C ASN A 233 -3.42 -9.15 -3.50
N GLY A 234 -3.31 -9.57 -2.24
CA GLY A 234 -2.66 -8.77 -1.20
C GLY A 234 -3.61 -8.24 -0.14
N ARG A 235 -3.14 -8.20 1.10
CA ARG A 235 -3.81 -7.55 2.22
C ARG A 235 -2.79 -7.08 3.25
N MET A 236 -3.12 -5.99 3.94
CA MET A 236 -2.32 -5.41 5.00
C MET A 236 -2.77 -5.93 6.36
N ALA A 237 -1.81 -6.23 7.22
CA ALA A 237 -1.99 -6.41 8.65
C ALA A 237 -1.38 -5.22 9.40
N CYS A 238 -2.03 -4.79 10.48
CA CYS A 238 -1.59 -3.69 11.33
C CYS A 238 -1.66 -4.10 12.81
N LEU A 239 -0.56 -3.90 13.55
CA LEU A 239 -0.46 -4.21 14.97
C LEU A 239 -0.75 -2.94 15.79
N ALA A 240 -1.99 -2.84 16.27
CA ALA A 240 -2.49 -1.69 17.02
C ALA A 240 -3.18 -2.13 18.32
N ARG A 241 -3.33 -1.22 19.29
CA ARG A 241 -3.95 -1.53 20.59
C ARG A 241 -5.47 -1.59 20.47
N GLU A 242 -6.02 -0.69 19.66
CA GLU A 242 -7.45 -0.50 19.45
C GLU A 242 -7.78 -0.31 17.97
N LEU A 243 -9.02 -0.61 17.59
CA LEU A 243 -9.51 -0.38 16.24
C LEU A 243 -10.05 1.05 16.11
N THR A 244 -9.14 2.03 16.12
CA THR A 244 -9.43 3.46 15.98
C THR A 244 -8.47 4.09 14.97
N ARG A 245 -8.85 5.25 14.40
CA ARG A 245 -7.97 5.99 13.48
C ARG A 245 -6.62 6.27 14.13
N GLU A 246 -6.63 6.78 15.35
CA GLU A 246 -5.43 7.18 16.09
C GLU A 246 -4.52 5.98 16.40
N SER A 247 -5.08 4.86 16.85
CA SER A 247 -4.26 3.69 17.20
C SER A 247 -3.70 2.97 15.96
N LEU A 248 -4.44 2.92 14.86
CA LEU A 248 -3.93 2.39 13.58
C LEU A 248 -2.88 3.33 12.99
N TRP A 249 -3.09 4.64 13.05
CA TRP A 249 -2.14 5.64 12.56
C TRP A 249 -0.80 5.59 13.31
N ASP A 250 -0.82 5.45 14.63
CA ASP A 250 0.39 5.24 15.43
C ASP A 250 1.14 3.97 14.99
N ALA A 251 0.41 2.89 14.66
CA ALA A 251 1.01 1.66 14.15
C ALA A 251 1.60 1.82 12.75
N PHE A 252 0.91 2.56 11.86
CA PHE A 252 1.40 2.92 10.53
C PHE A 252 2.73 3.68 10.60
N LYS A 253 2.77 4.79 11.38
CA LYS A 253 3.99 5.61 11.54
C LYS A 253 5.13 4.83 12.20
N ALA A 254 4.82 3.88 13.08
CA ALA A 254 5.80 3.02 13.73
C ALA A 254 6.14 1.74 12.94
N ARG A 255 5.65 1.59 11.70
CA ARG A 255 5.90 0.43 10.82
C ARG A 255 5.49 -0.91 11.41
N ARG A 256 4.51 -0.91 12.29
CA ARG A 256 3.99 -2.14 12.91
C ARG A 256 2.96 -2.78 11.98
N VAL A 257 3.42 -3.11 10.78
CA VAL A 257 2.61 -3.56 9.65
C VAL A 257 3.32 -4.69 8.93
N TYR A 258 2.56 -5.57 8.29
CA TYR A 258 3.09 -6.58 7.38
C TYR A 258 2.06 -6.90 6.29
N GLY A 259 2.52 -7.45 5.17
CA GLY A 259 1.68 -7.88 4.06
C GLY A 259 1.46 -9.39 4.03
N VAL A 260 0.29 -9.80 3.53
CA VAL A 260 0.00 -11.19 3.14
C VAL A 260 -0.59 -11.20 1.74
N THR A 261 -0.31 -12.22 0.93
CA THR A 261 -0.82 -12.29 -0.46
C THR A 261 -2.22 -12.90 -0.56
N GLY A 262 -2.69 -13.62 0.46
CA GLY A 262 -4.03 -14.22 0.47
C GLY A 262 -4.55 -14.48 1.88
N ASP A 263 -4.12 -15.61 2.46
CA ASP A 263 -4.55 -16.05 3.78
C ASP A 263 -4.13 -15.09 4.90
N ARG A 264 -4.96 -15.02 5.94
CA ARG A 264 -4.70 -14.25 7.15
C ARG A 264 -3.69 -14.96 8.05
N ILE A 265 -2.43 -14.95 7.63
CA ILE A 265 -1.32 -15.51 8.39
C ILE A 265 -0.95 -14.53 9.51
N LEU A 266 -1.22 -14.90 10.77
CA LEU A 266 -0.87 -14.07 11.91
C LEU A 266 0.63 -14.20 12.21
N ILE A 267 1.33 -13.07 12.26
CA ILE A 267 2.74 -13.00 12.62
C ILE A 267 2.91 -12.17 13.89
N ASP A 268 3.46 -12.80 14.93
CA ASP A 268 4.01 -12.13 16.12
C ASP A 268 5.53 -12.26 16.07
N PHE A 269 6.21 -11.16 15.76
CA PHE A 269 7.65 -11.08 15.61
C PHE A 269 8.22 -10.01 16.54
N SER A 270 9.26 -10.39 17.29
CA SER A 270 10.03 -9.45 18.10
C SER A 270 11.52 -9.79 18.12
N VAL A 271 12.33 -8.75 18.27
CA VAL A 271 13.77 -8.86 18.54
C VAL A 271 14.05 -8.19 19.87
N ASN A 272 14.46 -8.99 20.86
CA ASN A 272 14.50 -8.59 22.26
C ASN A 272 13.15 -7.98 22.67
N ASP A 273 13.14 -6.74 23.16
CA ASP A 273 11.93 -6.06 23.64
C ASP A 273 11.24 -5.23 22.54
N GLY A 274 11.79 -5.20 21.33
CA GLY A 274 11.19 -4.50 20.19
C GLY A 274 10.27 -5.42 19.40
N VAL A 275 9.00 -5.04 19.27
CA VAL A 275 8.05 -5.67 18.35
C VAL A 275 8.39 -5.31 16.90
N MET A 276 7.83 -6.05 15.93
CA MET A 276 7.88 -5.72 14.49
C MET A 276 7.70 -4.21 14.24
N GLY A 277 8.53 -3.63 13.37
CA GLY A 277 8.57 -2.19 13.08
C GLY A 277 9.52 -1.37 13.97
N SER A 278 9.88 -1.88 15.15
CA SER A 278 10.74 -1.16 16.10
C SER A 278 12.19 -1.03 15.62
N ILE A 279 12.79 0.15 15.87
CA ILE A 279 14.25 0.33 15.76
C ILE A 279 14.86 0.04 17.14
N VAL A 280 15.64 -1.04 17.23
CA VAL A 280 16.26 -1.47 18.49
C VAL A 280 17.77 -1.22 18.50
N ARG A 281 18.28 -0.63 19.58
CA ARG A 281 19.73 -0.48 19.82
C ARG A 281 20.21 -1.59 20.75
N VAL A 282 20.86 -2.60 20.18
CA VAL A 282 21.31 -3.78 20.92
C VAL A 282 22.81 -3.99 20.72
N ARG A 283 23.55 -4.17 21.82
CA ARG A 283 24.92 -4.67 21.83
C ARG A 283 24.92 -6.14 22.23
N GLY A 284 25.64 -6.98 21.49
CA GLY A 284 25.76 -8.42 21.80
C GLY A 284 24.62 -9.28 21.26
N LYS A 285 24.20 -10.28 22.05
CA LYS A 285 23.23 -11.32 21.64
C LYS A 285 21.85 -10.71 21.36
N ARG A 286 21.23 -11.14 20.26
CA ARG A 286 19.85 -10.82 19.89
C ARG A 286 19.00 -12.06 20.08
N VAL A 287 17.84 -11.91 20.71
CA VAL A 287 16.84 -12.96 20.90
C VAL A 287 15.69 -12.66 19.95
N ILE A 288 15.53 -13.48 18.93
CA ILE A 288 14.41 -13.38 17.98
C ILE A 288 13.30 -14.30 18.50
N ARG A 289 12.09 -13.77 18.57
CA ARG A 289 10.88 -14.54 18.87
C ARG A 289 9.93 -14.42 17.70
N VAL A 290 9.51 -15.57 17.19
CA VAL A 290 8.56 -15.67 16.08
C VAL A 290 7.45 -16.62 16.49
N LYS A 291 6.21 -16.20 16.31
CA LYS A 291 5.04 -17.06 16.34
C LYS A 291 4.21 -16.78 15.10
N VAL A 292 3.93 -17.84 14.35
CA VAL A 292 3.11 -17.80 13.14
C VAL A 292 1.88 -18.66 13.35
N VAL A 293 0.70 -18.17 12.92
CA VAL A 293 -0.54 -18.95 12.89
C VAL A 293 -1.13 -18.84 11.49
N CYS A 294 -1.19 -19.96 10.78
CA CYS A 294 -1.70 -20.07 9.42
C CYS A 294 -3.10 -20.68 9.39
N SER A 295 -3.81 -20.52 8.27
CA SER A 295 -5.08 -21.21 7.99
C SER A 295 -4.90 -22.72 7.75
N ASP A 296 -3.71 -23.14 7.32
CA ASP A 296 -3.34 -24.52 6.99
C ASP A 296 -1.86 -24.80 7.32
N ALA A 297 -1.33 -25.94 6.88
CA ALA A 297 0.06 -26.36 7.07
C ALA A 297 1.06 -25.28 6.65
N LEU A 298 2.04 -25.04 7.52
CA LEU A 298 3.13 -24.12 7.28
C LEU A 298 4.31 -24.89 6.67
N ASP A 299 4.75 -24.48 5.49
CA ASP A 299 5.91 -25.07 4.81
C ASP A 299 7.22 -24.69 5.52
N ARG A 300 7.47 -23.38 5.66
CA ARG A 300 8.67 -22.87 6.35
C ARG A 300 8.53 -21.42 6.82
N ILE A 301 9.40 -21.05 7.76
CA ILE A 301 9.68 -19.66 8.16
C ILE A 301 11.15 -19.37 7.85
N GLU A 302 11.41 -18.33 7.06
CA GLU A 302 12.77 -17.84 6.81
C GLU A 302 13.02 -16.55 7.60
N ILE A 303 14.16 -16.49 8.29
CA ILE A 303 14.62 -15.28 8.95
C ILE A 303 15.72 -14.68 8.11
N LEU A 304 15.51 -13.45 7.62
CA LEU A 304 16.47 -12.76 6.76
C LEU A 304 17.23 -11.68 7.54
N ARG A 305 18.51 -11.50 7.19
CA ARG A 305 19.34 -10.39 7.63
C ARG A 305 20.28 -9.98 6.50
N ASN A 306 20.24 -8.70 6.13
CA ASN A 306 21.05 -8.12 5.05
C ASN A 306 20.91 -8.93 3.74
N GLY A 307 19.66 -9.17 3.33
CA GLY A 307 19.34 -9.91 2.10
C GLY A 307 19.69 -11.40 2.12
N ARG A 308 19.98 -11.99 3.30
CA ARG A 308 20.36 -13.40 3.41
C ARG A 308 19.54 -14.13 4.45
N VAL A 309 19.07 -15.33 4.12
CA VAL A 309 18.47 -16.26 5.06
C VAL A 309 19.55 -16.67 6.08
N ILE A 310 19.30 -16.39 7.36
CA ILE A 310 20.19 -16.76 8.47
C ILE A 310 19.66 -17.96 9.26
N ASP A 311 18.39 -18.31 9.08
CA ASP A 311 17.74 -19.45 9.73
C ASP A 311 16.46 -19.85 8.98
N THR A 312 16.09 -21.13 9.08
CA THR A 312 14.89 -21.72 8.46
C THR A 312 14.25 -22.71 9.43
N TYR A 313 12.95 -22.58 9.65
CA TYR A 313 12.15 -23.42 10.56
C TYR A 313 10.98 -24.06 9.86
#